data_AF-A0A8B5W1T5-F1
#
_entry.id   AF-A0A8B5W1T5-F1
#
_cell.length_a   1.000
_cell.length_b   1.000
_cell.length_c   1.000
_cell.angle_alpha   90.00
_cell.angle_beta   90.00
_cell.angle_gamma   90.00
#
_symmetry.space_group_name_H-M   'P 1'
#
loop_
_entity.id
_entity.type
_entity.pdbx_description
1 polymer ?
#
loop_
_entity_poly.entity_id
_entity_poly.type
_entity_poly.pdbx_seq_one_letter_code
_entity_poly.pdbx_strand_id
1 'polypeptide(L)' 'MLIKDFEEIVLVQMHRQGKNWKDLATVIGKSDTYTKQVVKGIQNGDRAKEYRQQISEHLGIVFIEEE' A
#
# COMPACT_ATOMS: atom_id res chain seq x y z
N MET A 1 2.98 -15.13 -10.92
CA MET A 1 2.44 -15.22 -9.55
C MET A 1 1.25 -14.28 -9.49
N LEU A 2 0.03 -14.81 -9.32
CA LEU A 2 -1.17 -13.99 -9.13
C LEU A 2 -1.14 -13.52 -7.68
N ILE A 3 -0.64 -12.31 -7.45
CA ILE A 3 -0.58 -11.77 -6.09
C ILE A 3 -1.97 -11.24 -5.77
N LYS A 4 -2.74 -12.02 -5.00
CA LYS A 4 -4.08 -11.65 -4.52
C LYS A 4 -4.01 -10.77 -3.26
N ASP A 5 -2.85 -10.67 -2.62
CA ASP A 5 -2.68 -9.95 -1.36
C ASP A 5 -1.88 -8.66 -1.58
N PHE A 6 -2.55 -7.51 -1.40
CA PHE A 6 -1.95 -6.19 -1.55
C PHE A 6 -0.74 -5.99 -0.63
N GLU A 7 -0.77 -6.57 0.58
CA GLU A 7 0.34 -6.50 1.53
C GLU A 7 1.63 -7.08 0.94
N GLU A 8 1.53 -8.25 0.31
CA GLU A 8 2.70 -8.95 -0.23
C GLU A 8 3.38 -8.14 -1.34
N ILE A 9 2.60 -7.57 -2.28
CA ILE A 9 3.16 -6.75 -3.37
C ILE A 9 3.87 -5.51 -2.80
N VAL A 10 3.24 -4.84 -1.83
CA VAL A 10 3.80 -3.65 -1.19
C VAL A 10 5.13 -3.97 -0.55
N LEU A 11 5.21 -5.05 0.25
CA LEU A 11 6.44 -5.46 0.91
C LEU A 11 7.56 -5.78 -0.08
N VAL A 12 7.25 -6.51 -1.16
CA VAL A 12 8.21 -6.83 -2.21
C VAL A 12 8.73 -5.56 -2.90
N GLN A 13 7.85 -4.62 -3.24
CA GLN A 13 8.25 -3.39 -3.91
C GLN A 13 9.02 -2.44 -2.98
N MET A 14 8.63 -2.33 -1.72
CA MET A 14 9.39 -1.60 -0.70
C MET A 14 10.81 -2.13 -0.60
N HIS A 15 10.97 -3.45 -0.49
CA HIS A 15 12.29 -4.09 -0.42
C HIS A 15 13.13 -3.80 -1.67
N ARG A 16 12.54 -3.96 -2.87
CA ARG A 16 13.24 -3.71 -4.15
C ARG A 16 13.69 -2.26 -4.31
N GLN A 17 12.92 -1.32 -3.79
CA GLN A 17 13.16 0.12 -3.93
C GLN A 17 13.90 0.72 -2.73
N GLY A 18 14.24 -0.07 -1.71
CA GLY A 18 14.87 0.42 -0.48
C GLY A 18 13.98 1.36 0.34
N LYS A 19 12.65 1.28 0.18
CA LYS A 19 11.67 2.14 0.88
C LYS A 19 11.26 1.52 2.21
N ASN A 20 10.87 2.37 3.15
CA ASN A 20 10.42 1.98 4.48
C ASN A 20 9.01 2.52 4.79
N TRP A 21 8.48 2.17 5.96
CA TRP A 21 7.12 2.55 6.34
C TRP A 21 6.92 4.05 6.54
N LYS A 22 7.96 4.80 6.93
CA LYS A 22 7.89 6.27 7.06
C LYS A 22 7.73 6.94 5.69
N ASP A 23 8.35 6.37 4.65
CA ASP A 23 8.19 6.88 3.28
C ASP A 23 6.73 6.75 2.85
N LEU A 24 6.13 5.56 3.01
CA LEU A 24 4.72 5.34 2.69
C LEU A 24 3.77 6.18 3.56
N ALA A 25 4.09 6.34 4.84
CA ALA A 25 3.32 7.16 5.76
C ALA A 25 3.30 8.64 5.32
N THR A 26 4.42 9.13 4.77
CA THR A 26 4.52 10.46 4.16
C THR A 26 3.64 10.59 2.91
N VAL A 27 3.62 9.56 2.05
CA VAL A 27 2.80 9.54 0.82
C VAL A 27 1.32 9.76 1.13
N ILE A 28 0.79 9.05 2.14
CA ILE A 28 -0.65 9.12 2.48
C ILE A 28 -0.98 10.11 3.61
N GLY A 29 0.02 10.83 4.14
CA GLY A 29 -0.15 11.80 5.23
C GLY A 29 -0.66 11.18 6.54
N LYS A 30 -0.19 9.99 6.89
CA LYS A 30 -0.60 9.24 8.11
C LYS A 30 0.61 8.76 8.90
N SER A 31 0.36 8.02 9.99
CA SER A 31 1.41 7.35 10.75
C SER A 31 1.80 6.01 10.13
N ASP A 32 3.00 5.52 10.42
CA ASP A 32 3.47 4.19 10.02
C ASP A 32 2.48 3.09 10.42
N THR A 33 1.92 3.17 11.64
CA THR A 33 0.95 2.19 12.15
C THR A 33 -0.32 2.19 11.31
N TYR A 34 -0.87 3.36 11.00
CA TYR A 34 -2.08 3.45 10.18
C TYR A 34 -1.82 2.96 8.75
N THR A 35 -0.67 3.33 8.19
CA THR A 35 -0.23 2.89 6.86
C THR A 35 -0.13 1.36 6.77
N LYS A 36 0.45 0.71 7.77
CA LYS A 36 0.47 -0.75 7.88
C LYS A 36 -0.94 -1.34 7.92
N GLN A 37 -1.89 -0.73 8.63
CA GLN A 37 -3.27 -1.21 8.68
C GLN A 37 -4.00 -1.07 7.33
N VAL A 38 -3.72 0.00 6.57
CA VAL A 38 -4.24 0.18 5.20
C VAL A 38 -3.70 -0.90 4.27
N VAL A 39 -2.39 -1.14 4.32
CA VAL A 39 -1.72 -2.16 3.49
C VAL A 39 -2.21 -3.57 3.84
N LYS A 40 -2.45 -3.85 5.12
CA LYS A 40 -3.02 -5.13 5.60
C LYS A 40 -4.52 -5.30 5.34
N GLY A 41 -5.20 -4.30 4.77
CA GLY A 41 -6.66 -4.32 4.58
C GLY A 41 -7.48 -4.23 5.87
N ILE A 42 -6.86 -3.97 7.03
CA ILE A 42 -7.57 -3.74 8.30
C ILE A 42 -8.39 -2.44 8.21
N GLN A 43 -7.83 -1.40 7.59
CA GLN A 43 -8.58 -0.21 7.20
C GLN A 43 -9.12 -0.42 5.77
N ASN A 44 -10.44 -0.42 5.62
CA ASN A 44 -11.10 -0.79 4.36
C ASN A 44 -12.20 0.18 3.89
N GLY A 45 -12.43 1.30 4.59
CA GLY A 45 -13.35 2.34 4.13
C GLY A 45 -12.84 3.08 2.89
N ASP A 46 -13.65 4.00 2.35
CA ASP A 46 -13.39 4.70 1.08
C ASP A 46 -12.01 5.39 1.04
N ARG A 47 -11.65 6.09 2.12
CA ARG A 47 -10.31 6.69 2.24
C ARG A 47 -9.18 5.67 2.21
N ALA A 48 -9.39 4.47 2.75
CA ALA A 48 -8.36 3.44 2.70
C ALA A 48 -8.14 2.91 1.28
N LYS A 49 -9.19 2.89 0.44
CA LYS A 49 -9.03 2.60 -1.00
C LYS A 49 -8.18 3.66 -1.69
N GLU A 50 -8.46 4.94 -1.43
CA GLU A 50 -7.66 6.06 -1.95
C GLU A 50 -6.19 5.96 -1.50
N TYR A 51 -5.93 5.59 -0.25
CA TYR A 51 -4.58 5.40 0.25
C TYR A 51 -3.88 4.21 -0.42
N ARG A 52 -4.58 3.10 -0.67
CA ARG A 52 -4.01 1.97 -1.43
C ARG A 52 -3.67 2.38 -2.86
N GLN A 53 -4.50 3.20 -3.49
CA GLN A 53 -4.22 3.76 -4.81
C GLN A 53 -2.94 4.61 -4.81
N GLN A 54 -2.82 5.56 -3.88
CA GLN A 54 -1.62 6.40 -3.74
C GLN A 54 -0.35 5.58 -3.47
N ILE A 55 -0.43 4.57 -2.60
CA ILE A 55 0.67 3.64 -2.31
C ILE A 55 1.04 2.86 -3.57
N SER A 56 0.06 2.39 -4.33
CA SER A 56 0.27 1.63 -5.57
C SER A 56 1.01 2.47 -6.61
N GLU A 57 0.54 3.69 -6.85
CA GLU A 57 1.19 4.65 -7.76
C GLU A 57 2.62 4.96 -7.33
N HIS A 58 2.83 5.24 -6.04
CA HIS A 58 4.15 5.53 -5.51
C HIS A 58 5.14 4.35 -5.61
N LEU A 59 4.64 3.12 -5.53
CA LEU A 59 5.44 1.90 -5.66
C LEU A 59 5.49 1.33 -7.09
N GLY A 60 4.79 1.93 -8.06
CA GLY A 60 4.70 1.41 -9.42
C GLY A 60 3.96 0.07 -9.51
N ILE A 61 2.99 -0.16 -8.62
CA ILE A 61 2.14 -1.35 -8.60
C ILE A 61 0.93 -1.09 -9.49
N VAL A 62 0.73 -1.92 -10.51
CA VAL A 62 -0.51 -1.95 -11.28
C VAL A 62 -1.47 -2.90 -10.58
N PHE A 63 -2.40 -2.34 -9.82
CA PHE A 63 -3.44 -3.08 -9.12
C PHE A 63 -4.76 -2.94 -9.90
N ILE A 64 -5.32 -4.07 -10.35
CA ILE A 64 -6.66 -4.12 -10.92
C ILE A 64 -7.54 -4.69 -9.82
N GLU A 65 -8.35 -3.83 -9.21
CA GLU A 65 -9.38 -4.26 -8.27
C GLU A 65 -10.46 -4.95 -9.13
N GLU A 66 -10.57 -6.29 -9.07
CA GLU A 66 -11.68 -7.01 -9.74
C GLU A 66 -12.99 -6.54 -9.08
N GLU A 67 -13.92 -6.02 -9.89
CA GLU A 67 -15.30 -5.64 -9.48
C GLU A 67 -16.07 -6.82 -8.89
#